data_AF-A0A8I6YXI2-F1
#
_entry.id   AF-A0A8I6YXI2-F1
#
_cell.length_a   1.000
_cell.length_b   1.000
_cell.length_c   1.000
_cell.angle_alpha   90.00
_cell.angle_beta   90.00
_cell.angle_gamma   90.00
#
_symmetry.space_group_name_H-M   'P 1'
#
loop_
_entity.id
_entity.type
_entity.pdbx_description
1 polymer ?
#
loop_
_entity_poly.entity_id
_entity_poly.type
_entity_poly.pdbx_seq_one_letter_code
_entity_poly.pdbx_strand_id
1 'polypeptide(L)'
;MLAYWLSNSSTLLLLMQRTMRTVTGGRFTPRRGKSFATIVDMIITRNRSLGGKGDLQQVEAKSPALLFKGHLTGFVKKVYGMIRDNLVKEISPFLGCCIEAPIILICEALFDHWQSIVNILTDYLRVLKSNYVPSFLISKMFTQVFSFIDVQLFNSLLLSECCSTNDGEYIKAGLAKLEQWCTYETEEYAGSSWQELKHIRRAAIFLTMREKQKETLEEISCHLCPVLSIPQLYRISTL
;
A
#
# COMPACT_ATOMS: atom_id res chain seq x y z
N MET A 1 -4.20 -20.28 2.93
CA MET A 1 -3.03 -21.04 2.44
C MET A 1 -1.89 -20.18 1.91
N LEU A 2 -2.11 -19.13 1.10
CA LEU A 2 -1.01 -18.31 0.57
C LEU A 2 -0.16 -17.63 1.66
N ALA A 3 -0.78 -17.13 2.74
CA ALA A 3 -0.07 -16.53 3.87
C ALA A 3 0.92 -17.48 4.56
N TYR A 4 0.53 -18.74 4.77
CA TYR A 4 1.40 -19.81 5.26
C TYR A 4 2.62 -20.00 4.35
N TRP A 5 2.40 -20.12 3.04
CA TRP A 5 3.48 -20.27 2.08
C TRP A 5 4.41 -19.06 2.07
N LEU A 6 3.87 -17.84 2.17
CA LEU A 6 4.66 -16.62 2.25
C LEU A 6 5.56 -16.61 3.50
N SER A 7 5.02 -16.96 4.66
CA SER A 7 5.75 -17.01 5.93
C SER A 7 6.89 -18.03 5.88
N ASN A 8 6.60 -19.28 5.50
CA ASN A 8 7.60 -20.34 5.49
C ASN A 8 8.68 -20.14 4.42
N SER A 9 8.28 -19.74 3.21
CA SER A 9 9.25 -19.52 2.13
C SER A 9 10.13 -18.29 2.38
N SER A 10 9.60 -17.23 2.98
CA SER A 10 10.41 -16.06 3.37
C SER A 10 11.38 -16.40 4.52
N THR A 11 10.94 -17.20 5.49
CA THR A 11 11.81 -17.71 6.58
C THR A 11 12.91 -18.60 6.04
N LEU A 12 12.59 -19.55 5.15
CA LEU A 12 13.60 -20.41 4.51
C LEU A 12 14.60 -19.59 3.70
N LEU A 13 14.12 -18.59 2.94
CA LEU A 13 14.99 -17.70 2.18
C LEU A 13 15.95 -16.92 3.10
N LEU A 14 15.46 -16.48 4.26
CA LEU A 14 16.26 -15.82 5.28
C LEU A 14 17.31 -16.75 5.89
N LEU A 15 16.95 -17.98 6.23
CA LEU A 15 17.87 -18.97 6.77
C LEU A 15 18.98 -19.30 5.76
N MET A 16 18.61 -19.52 4.49
CA MET A 16 19.56 -19.73 3.40
C MET A 16 20.53 -18.56 3.22
N GLN A 17 20.06 -17.32 3.39
CA GLN A 17 20.92 -16.14 3.30
C GLN A 17 21.90 -16.03 4.48
N ARG A 18 21.50 -16.49 5.68
CA ARG A 18 22.37 -16.50 6.85
C ARG A 18 23.45 -17.60 6.78
N THR A 19 23.12 -18.75 6.20
CA THR A 19 24.02 -19.90 6.13
C THR A 19 24.97 -19.87 4.92
N MET A 20 24.56 -19.26 3.81
CA MET A 20 25.39 -19.19 2.60
C MET A 20 26.29 -17.95 2.59
N ARG A 21 27.61 -18.17 2.53
CA ARG A 21 28.58 -17.10 2.25
C ARG A 21 28.43 -16.66 0.80
N THR A 22 27.82 -15.52 0.53
CA THR A 22 27.93 -14.90 -0.80
C THR A 22 29.28 -14.22 -0.89
N VAL A 23 30.23 -14.83 -1.60
CA VAL A 23 31.45 -14.14 -2.04
C VAL A 23 31.03 -13.07 -3.03
N THR A 24 30.70 -11.88 -2.54
CA THR A 24 30.61 -10.67 -3.36
C THR A 24 31.01 -9.46 -2.53
N GLY A 25 32.33 -9.27 -2.41
CA GLY A 25 32.91 -7.93 -2.34
C GLY A 25 32.66 -7.23 -3.66
N GLY A 26 31.49 -6.61 -3.79
CA GLY A 26 31.10 -5.85 -4.98
C GLY A 26 29.90 -4.99 -4.65
N ARG A 27 30.13 -3.68 -4.48
CA ARG A 27 29.09 -2.68 -4.33
C ARG A 27 28.20 -2.70 -5.59
N PHE A 28 27.08 -3.41 -5.53
CA PHE A 28 25.99 -3.18 -6.47
C PHE A 28 25.31 -1.87 -6.07
N THR A 29 25.54 -0.83 -6.87
CA THR A 29 24.78 0.40 -6.79
C THR A 29 23.34 0.13 -7.28
N PRO A 30 22.29 0.37 -6.46
CA PRO A 30 20.93 0.16 -6.91
C PRO A 30 20.55 1.29 -7.88
N ARG A 31 20.41 0.94 -9.16
CA ARG A 31 19.80 1.82 -10.18
C ARG A 31 18.33 2.02 -9.84
N ARG A 32 17.92 3.29 -9.72
CA ARG A 32 16.57 3.77 -9.39
C ARG A 32 15.46 2.97 -10.10
N GLY A 33 14.74 2.16 -9.34
CA GLY A 33 13.45 1.57 -9.71
C GLY A 33 12.75 1.11 -8.44
N LYS A 34 11.54 1.64 -8.17
CA LYS A 34 10.72 1.37 -6.97
C LYS A 34 10.10 -0.04 -6.97
N SER A 35 10.92 -1.07 -7.22
CA SER A 35 10.46 -2.44 -7.47
C SER A 35 10.67 -3.33 -6.25
N PHE A 36 9.91 -4.43 -6.18
CA PHE A 36 9.96 -5.51 -5.18
C PHE A 36 11.39 -6.02 -4.88
N ALA A 37 12.34 -5.79 -5.80
CA ALA A 37 13.78 -5.95 -5.54
C ALA A 37 14.23 -5.22 -4.27
N THR A 38 13.77 -3.99 -4.01
CA THR A 38 14.07 -3.24 -2.78
C THR A 38 13.44 -3.86 -1.54
N ILE A 39 12.30 -4.55 -1.66
CA ILE A 39 11.67 -5.27 -0.53
C ILE A 39 12.55 -6.48 -0.19
N VAL A 40 12.92 -7.28 -1.18
CA VAL A 40 13.84 -8.41 -0.99
C VAL A 40 15.20 -7.92 -0.49
N ASP A 41 15.70 -6.79 -0.97
CA ASP A 41 16.94 -6.20 -0.48
C ASP A 41 16.81 -5.63 0.94
N MET A 42 15.63 -5.15 1.34
CA MET A 42 15.32 -4.78 2.72
C MET A 42 15.25 -5.99 3.65
N ILE A 43 14.69 -7.11 3.19
CA ILE A 43 14.75 -8.42 3.86
C ILE A 43 16.22 -8.79 4.11
N ILE A 44 17.04 -8.65 3.06
CA ILE A 44 18.47 -8.95 3.06
C ILE A 44 19.25 -8.00 3.99
N THR A 45 18.93 -6.70 3.99
CA THR A 45 19.74 -5.67 4.67
C THR A 45 19.34 -5.47 6.13
N ARG A 46 18.03 -5.43 6.44
CA ARG A 46 17.52 -5.21 7.80
C ARG A 46 17.82 -6.36 8.77
N ASN A 47 18.10 -7.55 8.23
CA ASN A 47 18.47 -8.73 9.02
C ASN A 47 19.98 -8.97 9.16
N ARG A 48 20.84 -8.26 8.40
CA ARG A 48 22.29 -8.20 8.70
C ARG A 48 22.56 -7.44 10.00
N SER A 49 21.70 -6.48 10.37
CA SER A 49 21.81 -5.69 11.60
C SER A 49 21.24 -6.35 12.86
N LEU A 50 20.42 -7.42 12.73
CA LEU A 50 19.84 -8.17 13.84
C LEU A 50 20.62 -9.45 14.20
N GLY A 51 21.68 -9.76 13.45
CA GLY A 51 22.57 -10.89 13.71
C GLY A 51 23.67 -10.50 14.68
N GLY A 52 23.43 -10.71 15.98
CA GLY A 52 24.51 -10.81 16.95
C GLY A 52 25.56 -11.79 16.44
N LYS A 53 26.82 -11.49 16.77
CA LYS A 53 28.08 -12.18 16.44
C LYS A 53 28.05 -13.64 16.94
N GLY A 54 27.16 -14.46 16.37
CA GLY A 54 26.94 -15.86 16.68
C GLY A 54 27.57 -16.70 15.58
N ASP A 55 28.47 -17.57 16.00
CA ASP A 55 29.46 -18.34 15.26
C ASP A 55 28.87 -19.43 14.34
N LEU A 56 27.92 -19.08 13.46
CA LEU A 56 27.49 -19.97 12.38
C LEU A 56 28.55 -19.95 11.28
N GLN A 57 29.36 -21.01 11.22
CA GLN A 57 30.30 -21.28 10.13
C GLN A 57 29.59 -21.13 8.78
N GLN A 58 29.88 -20.05 8.07
CA GLN A 58 29.29 -19.74 6.77
C GLN A 58 29.82 -20.75 5.73
N VAL A 59 28.92 -21.53 5.14
CA VAL A 59 29.26 -22.57 4.16
C VAL A 59 29.32 -21.96 2.76
N GLU A 60 30.34 -22.33 1.98
CA GLU A 60 30.46 -21.91 0.58
C GLU A 60 29.34 -22.57 -0.25
N ALA A 61 28.46 -21.74 -0.80
CA ALA A 61 27.30 -22.23 -1.55
C ALA A 61 27.72 -22.71 -2.95
N LYS A 62 27.49 -24.00 -3.23
CA LYS A 62 27.64 -24.55 -4.59
C LYS A 62 26.51 -24.07 -5.51
N SER A 63 26.74 -24.11 -6.83
CA SER A 63 25.78 -23.69 -7.87
C SER A 63 24.32 -24.15 -7.65
N PRO A 64 24.04 -25.41 -7.25
CA PRO A 64 22.66 -25.86 -6.98
C PRO A 64 21.95 -25.07 -5.87
N ALA A 65 22.69 -24.68 -4.81
CA ALA A 65 22.12 -23.91 -3.70
C ALA A 65 21.81 -22.46 -4.11
N LEU A 66 22.62 -21.87 -4.99
CA LEU A 66 22.37 -20.54 -5.56
C LEU A 66 21.15 -20.54 -6.50
N LEU A 67 21.01 -21.58 -7.33
CA LEU A 67 19.83 -21.76 -8.19
C LEU A 67 18.56 -21.95 -7.36
N PHE A 68 18.61 -22.79 -6.33
CA PHE A 68 17.48 -22.99 -5.42
C PHE A 68 17.10 -21.69 -4.70
N LYS A 69 18.07 -20.90 -4.21
CA LYS A 69 17.81 -19.56 -3.66
C LYS A 69 17.11 -18.65 -4.67
N GLY A 70 17.54 -18.67 -5.94
CA GLY A 70 16.91 -17.93 -7.02
C GLY A 70 15.44 -18.31 -7.20
N HIS A 71 15.15 -19.62 -7.31
CA HIS A 71 13.78 -20.14 -7.43
C HIS A 71 12.92 -19.81 -6.21
N LEU A 72 13.46 -19.99 -5.00
CA LEU A 72 12.77 -19.66 -3.75
C LEU A 72 12.45 -18.16 -3.67
N THR A 73 13.39 -17.31 -4.08
CA THR A 73 13.15 -15.86 -4.16
C THR A 73 12.00 -15.56 -5.12
N GLY A 74 12.01 -16.15 -6.32
CA GLY A 74 10.94 -16.01 -7.31
C GLY A 74 9.58 -16.47 -6.77
N PHE A 75 9.55 -17.60 -6.07
CA PHE A 75 8.35 -18.14 -5.43
C PHE A 75 7.79 -17.19 -4.37
N VAL A 76 8.62 -16.65 -3.47
CA VAL A 76 8.21 -15.62 -2.49
C VAL A 76 7.59 -14.42 -3.20
N LYS A 77 8.20 -13.92 -4.29
CA LYS A 77 7.62 -12.80 -5.06
C LYS A 77 6.24 -13.14 -5.60
N LYS A 78 6.10 -14.33 -6.17
CA LYS A 78 4.85 -14.81 -6.77
C LYS A 78 3.72 -14.90 -5.75
N VAL A 79 3.99 -15.54 -4.60
CA VAL A 79 2.99 -15.69 -3.52
C VAL A 79 2.61 -14.32 -2.94
N TYR A 80 3.60 -13.45 -2.68
CA TYR A 80 3.33 -12.09 -2.20
C TYR A 80 2.45 -11.32 -3.19
N GLY A 81 2.78 -11.38 -4.49
CA GLY A 81 2.02 -10.73 -5.55
C GLY A 81 0.58 -11.22 -5.60
N MET A 82 0.37 -12.54 -5.55
CA MET A 82 -0.97 -13.14 -5.53
C MET A 82 -1.82 -12.65 -4.36
N ILE A 83 -1.27 -12.57 -3.15
CA ILE A 83 -2.02 -12.08 -1.98
C ILE A 83 -2.42 -10.62 -2.18
N ARG A 84 -1.47 -9.78 -2.58
CA ARG A 84 -1.71 -8.36 -2.84
C ARG A 84 -2.75 -8.16 -3.95
N ASP A 85 -2.63 -8.89 -5.05
CA ASP A 85 -3.50 -8.74 -6.21
C ASP A 85 -4.92 -9.24 -5.89
N ASN A 86 -5.05 -10.28 -5.07
CA ASN A 86 -6.35 -10.71 -4.55
C ASN A 86 -6.99 -9.63 -3.67
N LEU A 87 -6.22 -9.03 -2.76
CA LEU A 87 -6.69 -7.94 -1.89
C LEU A 87 -7.17 -6.74 -2.73
N VAL A 88 -6.36 -6.32 -3.70
CA VAL A 88 -6.71 -5.25 -4.63
C VAL A 88 -8.00 -5.59 -5.39
N LYS A 89 -8.11 -6.82 -5.91
CA LYS A 89 -9.28 -7.29 -6.65
C LYS A 89 -10.55 -7.26 -5.79
N GLU A 90 -10.45 -7.61 -4.51
CA GLU A 90 -11.58 -7.64 -3.58
C GLU A 90 -12.03 -6.23 -3.17
N ILE A 91 -11.10 -5.29 -3.00
CA ILE A 91 -11.39 -3.90 -2.68
C ILE A 91 -11.95 -3.12 -3.88
N SER A 92 -11.51 -3.44 -5.10
CA SER A 92 -11.79 -2.65 -6.32
C SER A 92 -13.28 -2.32 -6.57
N PRO A 93 -14.24 -3.24 -6.38
CA PRO A 93 -15.66 -2.96 -6.59
C PRO A 93 -16.22 -1.86 -5.68
N PHE A 94 -15.66 -1.69 -4.47
CA PHE A 94 -16.11 -0.70 -3.50
C PHE A 94 -15.59 0.70 -3.80
N LEU A 95 -14.41 0.81 -4.43
CA LEU A 95 -13.74 2.10 -4.66
C LEU A 95 -14.54 3.04 -5.57
N GLY A 96 -15.26 2.50 -6.56
CA GLY A 96 -16.13 3.32 -7.42
C GLY A 96 -17.27 3.98 -6.66
N CYS A 97 -17.79 3.31 -5.62
CA CYS A 97 -18.90 3.78 -4.78
C CYS A 97 -18.44 4.65 -3.59
N CYS A 98 -17.14 4.88 -3.46
CA CYS A 98 -16.57 5.70 -2.38
C CYS A 98 -16.48 7.20 -2.74
N ILE A 99 -16.82 7.58 -3.98
CA ILE A 99 -16.73 8.96 -4.48
C ILE A 99 -18.05 9.72 -4.33
N GLU A 100 -19.17 9.09 -4.68
CA GLU A 100 -20.48 9.73 -4.65
C GLU A 100 -21.20 9.41 -3.33
N ALA A 101 -21.63 10.46 -2.63
CA ALA A 101 -22.45 10.34 -1.45
C ALA A 101 -23.82 9.76 -1.85
N PRO A 102 -24.35 8.76 -1.12
CA PRO A 102 -25.67 8.21 -1.41
C PRO A 102 -26.73 9.30 -1.27
N ILE A 103 -27.52 9.51 -2.34
CA ILE A 103 -28.45 10.65 -2.50
C ILE A 103 -29.62 10.63 -1.47
N ILE A 104 -29.80 9.57 -0.67
CA ILE A 104 -30.95 9.45 0.25
C ILE A 104 -30.57 8.76 1.57
N LEU A 105 -31.05 9.34 2.68
CA LEU A 105 -31.08 8.86 4.08
C LEU A 105 -31.62 7.42 4.29
N ILE A 106 -32.05 6.73 3.21
CA ILE A 106 -32.54 5.34 3.21
C ILE A 106 -31.38 4.35 3.02
N CYS A 107 -30.27 4.77 2.40
CA CYS A 107 -29.11 3.91 2.10
C CYS A 107 -27.98 3.96 3.14
N GLU A 108 -28.00 4.92 4.07
CA GLU A 108 -26.98 5.06 5.13
C GLU A 108 -26.81 3.78 5.97
N ALA A 109 -27.86 2.95 6.04
CA ALA A 109 -27.87 1.72 6.82
C ALA A 109 -27.51 0.45 6.03
N LEU A 110 -27.49 0.48 4.69
CA LEU A 110 -27.44 -0.77 3.90
C LEU A 110 -26.04 -1.16 3.43
N PHE A 111 -25.17 -0.23 3.01
CA PHE A 111 -23.81 -0.57 2.60
C PHE A 111 -22.83 0.59 2.80
N ASP A 112 -22.17 0.61 3.95
CA ASP A 112 -21.02 1.48 4.18
C ASP A 112 -19.79 0.93 3.43
N HIS A 113 -19.59 1.43 2.20
CA HIS A 113 -18.52 0.95 1.30
C HIS A 113 -17.13 1.14 1.93
N TRP A 114 -16.91 2.26 2.61
CA TRP A 114 -15.67 2.52 3.34
C TRP A 114 -15.46 1.51 4.46
N GLN A 115 -16.50 1.17 5.22
CA GLN A 115 -16.42 0.14 6.25
C GLN A 115 -16.13 -1.25 5.67
N SER A 116 -16.71 -1.57 4.50
CA SER A 116 -16.43 -2.83 3.80
C SER A 116 -14.96 -2.95 3.44
N ILE A 117 -14.35 -1.88 2.93
CA ILE A 117 -12.90 -1.82 2.64
C ILE A 117 -12.09 -2.03 3.92
N VAL A 118 -12.42 -1.34 5.00
CA VAL A 118 -11.76 -1.49 6.31
C VAL A 118 -11.84 -2.93 6.81
N ASN A 119 -13.00 -3.59 6.67
CA ASN A 119 -13.19 -4.98 7.08
C ASN A 119 -12.31 -5.93 6.26
N ILE A 120 -12.26 -5.78 4.93
CA ILE A 120 -11.39 -6.59 4.06
C ILE A 120 -9.92 -6.41 4.42
N LEU A 121 -9.45 -5.16 4.62
CA LEU A 121 -8.09 -4.87 5.05
C LEU A 121 -7.77 -5.54 6.39
N THR A 122 -8.72 -5.51 7.33
CA THR A 122 -8.60 -6.12 8.66
C THR A 122 -8.54 -7.64 8.59
N ASP A 123 -9.36 -8.27 7.75
CA ASP A 123 -9.35 -9.73 7.58
C ASP A 123 -8.06 -10.22 6.96
N TYR A 124 -7.54 -9.52 5.94
CA TYR A 124 -6.21 -9.82 5.38
C TYR A 124 -5.11 -9.65 6.42
N LEU A 125 -5.12 -8.57 7.21
CA LEU A 125 -4.17 -8.36 8.29
C LEU A 125 -4.23 -9.51 9.31
N ARG A 126 -5.44 -9.92 9.72
CA ARG A 126 -5.66 -11.01 10.67
C ARG A 126 -5.08 -12.32 10.16
N VAL A 127 -5.34 -12.69 8.90
CA VAL A 127 -4.81 -13.91 8.28
C VAL A 127 -3.29 -13.86 8.16
N LEU A 128 -2.70 -12.72 7.78
CA LEU A 128 -1.26 -12.57 7.67
C LEU A 128 -0.58 -12.67 9.05
N LYS A 129 -1.17 -12.05 10.09
CA LYS A 129 -0.70 -12.12 11.48
C LYS A 129 -0.79 -13.54 12.02
N SER A 130 -1.93 -14.23 11.82
CA SER A 130 -2.13 -15.60 12.34
C SER A 130 -1.19 -16.63 11.70
N ASN A 131 -0.62 -16.31 10.54
CA ASN A 131 0.37 -17.13 9.84
C ASN A 131 1.81 -16.65 10.07
N TYR A 132 2.05 -15.75 11.02
CA TYR A 132 3.36 -15.22 11.39
C TYR A 132 4.13 -14.61 10.21
N VAL A 133 3.42 -14.01 9.26
CA VAL A 133 4.08 -13.28 8.17
C VAL A 133 4.83 -12.09 8.77
N PRO A 134 6.12 -11.88 8.43
CA PRO A 134 6.90 -10.78 8.97
C PRO A 134 6.24 -9.41 8.78
N SER A 135 6.21 -8.58 9.84
CA SER A 135 5.47 -7.31 9.85
C SER A 135 5.92 -6.33 8.77
N PHE A 136 7.20 -6.32 8.39
CA PHE A 136 7.67 -5.48 7.29
C PHE A 136 7.11 -5.90 5.92
N LEU A 137 6.81 -7.19 5.67
CA LEU A 137 6.17 -7.64 4.44
C LEU A 137 4.72 -7.14 4.40
N ILE A 138 4.03 -7.29 5.52
CA ILE A 138 2.65 -6.83 5.71
C ILE A 138 2.58 -5.31 5.47
N SER A 139 3.47 -4.54 6.10
CA SER A 139 3.57 -3.08 5.92
C SER A 139 3.84 -2.67 4.49
N LYS A 140 4.75 -3.34 3.79
CA LYS A 140 4.99 -3.07 2.37
C LYS A 140 3.80 -3.43 1.49
N MET A 141 3.03 -4.45 1.84
CA MET A 141 1.83 -4.83 1.12
C MET A 141 0.76 -3.76 1.26
N PHE A 142 0.45 -3.34 2.49
CA PHE A 142 -0.53 -2.28 2.71
C PHE A 142 -0.09 -0.93 2.12
N THR A 143 1.20 -0.60 2.12
CA THR A 143 1.69 0.61 1.44
C THR A 143 1.35 0.56 -0.06
N GLN A 144 1.54 -0.58 -0.71
CA GLN A 144 1.21 -0.76 -2.13
C GLN A 144 -0.31 -0.71 -2.38
N VAL A 145 -1.10 -1.29 -1.49
CA VAL A 145 -2.57 -1.29 -1.60
C VAL A 145 -3.13 0.11 -1.38
N PHE A 146 -2.64 0.87 -0.40
CA PHE A 146 -3.05 2.25 -0.15
C PHE A 146 -2.66 3.17 -1.31
N SER A 147 -1.47 2.98 -1.89
CA SER A 147 -1.09 3.69 -3.12
C SER A 147 -2.02 3.37 -4.30
N PHE A 148 -2.48 2.13 -4.42
CA PHE A 148 -3.50 1.77 -5.42
C PHE A 148 -4.84 2.45 -5.12
N ILE A 149 -5.33 2.40 -3.88
CA ILE A 149 -6.59 3.05 -3.45
C ILE A 149 -6.54 4.54 -3.78
N ASP A 150 -5.45 5.22 -3.42
CA ASP A 150 -5.24 6.64 -3.70
C ASP A 150 -5.42 6.97 -5.19
N VAL A 151 -4.70 6.24 -6.06
CA VAL A 151 -4.76 6.45 -7.51
C VAL A 151 -6.14 6.15 -8.06
N GLN A 152 -6.80 5.06 -7.62
CA GLN A 152 -8.13 4.71 -8.12
C GLN A 152 -9.17 5.74 -7.72
N LEU A 153 -9.25 6.10 -6.44
CA LEU A 153 -10.21 7.08 -5.97
C LEU A 153 -9.97 8.45 -6.60
N PHE A 154 -8.72 8.88 -6.69
CA PHE A 154 -8.38 10.14 -7.32
C PHE A 154 -8.74 10.16 -8.82
N ASN A 155 -8.50 9.06 -9.54
CA ASN A 155 -8.90 8.95 -10.94
C ASN A 155 -10.42 8.92 -11.10
N SER A 156 -11.15 8.20 -10.25
CA SER A 156 -12.61 8.18 -10.26
C SER A 156 -13.19 9.57 -10.01
N LEU A 157 -12.58 10.33 -9.08
CA LEU A 157 -12.96 11.72 -8.83
C LEU A 157 -12.71 12.62 -10.04
N LEU A 158 -11.57 12.47 -10.73
CA LEU A 158 -11.25 13.21 -11.95
C LEU A 158 -12.17 12.91 -13.15
N LEU A 159 -12.87 11.78 -13.11
CA LEU A 159 -13.81 11.35 -14.14
C LEU A 159 -15.28 11.67 -13.78
N SER A 160 -15.56 12.03 -12.52
CA SER A 160 -16.91 12.44 -12.11
C SER A 160 -17.24 13.80 -12.72
N GLU A 161 -18.44 13.91 -13.31
CA GLU A 161 -18.92 15.15 -13.93
C GLU A 161 -19.63 16.08 -12.93
N CYS A 162 -20.01 15.57 -11.75
CA CYS A 162 -20.83 16.28 -10.76
C CYS A 162 -20.36 15.95 -9.33
N CYS A 163 -19.35 16.66 -8.81
CA CYS A 163 -18.96 16.54 -7.40
C CYS A 163 -19.56 17.69 -6.58
N SER A 164 -20.29 17.35 -5.53
CA SER A 164 -20.85 18.28 -4.56
C SER A 164 -19.99 18.38 -3.30
N THR A 165 -20.22 19.41 -2.47
CA THR A 165 -19.59 19.51 -1.16
C THR A 165 -19.91 18.29 -0.26
N ASN A 166 -21.10 17.69 -0.41
CA ASN A 166 -21.48 16.47 0.31
C ASN A 166 -20.62 15.27 -0.08
N ASP A 167 -20.20 15.15 -1.34
CA ASP A 167 -19.29 14.10 -1.80
C ASP A 167 -17.91 14.27 -1.17
N GLY A 168 -17.44 15.51 -1.07
CA GLY A 168 -16.21 15.85 -0.34
C GLY A 168 -16.28 15.45 1.15
N GLU A 169 -17.41 15.70 1.81
CA GLU A 169 -17.62 15.31 3.21
C GLU A 169 -17.69 13.79 3.39
N TYR A 170 -18.35 13.08 2.46
CA TYR A 170 -18.40 11.61 2.46
C TYR A 170 -17.01 10.98 2.28
N ILE A 171 -16.23 11.46 1.31
CA ILE A 171 -14.85 11.01 1.10
C ILE A 171 -14.01 11.29 2.36
N LYS A 172 -14.16 12.47 2.97
CA LYS A 172 -13.44 12.84 4.19
C LYS A 172 -13.78 11.92 5.37
N ALA A 173 -15.06 11.60 5.57
CA ALA A 173 -15.50 10.66 6.60
C ALA A 173 -14.94 9.24 6.35
N GLY A 174 -14.95 8.78 5.11
CA GLY A 174 -14.35 7.50 4.71
C GLY A 174 -12.83 7.44 4.93
N LEU A 175 -12.11 8.50 4.56
CA LEU A 175 -10.67 8.63 4.80
C LEU A 175 -10.34 8.63 6.30
N ALA A 176 -11.18 9.22 7.14
CA ALA A 176 -11.00 9.17 8.60
C ALA A 176 -11.06 7.73 9.14
N LYS A 177 -11.89 6.86 8.56
CA LYS A 177 -11.91 5.43 8.94
C LYS A 177 -10.62 4.71 8.57
N LEU A 178 -10.06 5.01 7.39
CA LEU A 178 -8.77 4.45 6.98
C LEU A 178 -7.62 4.97 7.86
N GLU A 179 -7.66 6.25 8.25
CA GLU A 179 -6.70 6.83 9.19
C GLU A 179 -6.77 6.16 10.56
N GLN A 180 -7.97 5.98 11.10
CA GLN A 180 -8.20 5.27 12.34
C GLN A 180 -7.70 3.83 12.27
N TRP A 181 -7.98 3.13 11.16
CA TRP A 181 -7.48 1.78 10.95
C TRP A 181 -5.95 1.74 11.01
N CYS A 182 -5.25 2.69 10.36
CA CYS A 182 -3.79 2.77 10.36
C CYS A 182 -3.15 3.09 11.72
N THR A 183 -3.87 3.75 12.63
CA THR A 183 -3.30 4.30 13.88
C THR A 183 -3.60 3.46 15.12
N TYR A 184 -4.72 2.74 15.17
CA TYR A 184 -5.17 2.09 16.41
C TYR A 184 -4.40 0.81 16.76
N GLU A 185 -4.72 -0.31 16.10
CA GLU A 185 -4.15 -1.64 16.38
C GLU A 185 -3.25 -2.17 15.26
N THR A 186 -3.09 -1.36 14.21
CA THR A 186 -2.37 -1.79 13.01
C THR A 186 -1.10 -1.00 12.77
N GLU A 187 -0.69 -0.07 13.64
CA GLU A 187 0.44 0.85 13.40
C GLU A 187 1.73 0.14 12.94
N GLU A 188 2.12 -0.96 13.61
CA GLU A 188 3.28 -1.77 13.22
C GLU A 188 3.18 -2.32 11.78
N TYR A 189 1.96 -2.69 11.38
CA TYR A 189 1.64 -3.35 10.11
C TYR A 189 1.18 -2.40 9.03
N ALA A 190 0.66 -1.23 9.37
CA ALA A 190 0.28 -0.18 8.43
C ALA A 190 1.53 0.63 8.04
N GLY A 191 2.45 0.87 8.96
CA GLY A 191 3.66 1.66 8.70
C GLY A 191 3.33 3.00 8.02
N SER A 192 3.96 3.27 6.88
CA SER A 192 3.74 4.52 6.13
C SER A 192 2.52 4.53 5.21
N SER A 193 1.62 3.54 5.30
CA SER A 193 0.50 3.38 4.35
C SER A 193 -0.44 4.60 4.28
N TRP A 194 -0.70 5.25 5.42
CA TRP A 194 -1.52 6.48 5.47
C TRP A 194 -0.97 7.62 4.60
N GLN A 195 0.35 7.70 4.45
CA GLN A 195 1.00 8.74 3.66
C GLN A 195 0.83 8.52 2.15
N GLU A 196 0.44 7.32 1.73
CA GLU A 196 0.21 7.01 0.32
C GLU A 196 -1.11 7.58 -0.21
N LEU A 197 -2.11 7.83 0.65
CA LEU A 197 -3.43 8.42 0.30
C LEU A 197 -3.38 9.93 0.04
N LYS A 198 -2.23 10.46 -0.37
CA LYS A 198 -1.97 11.90 -0.41
C LYS A 198 -2.79 12.65 -1.45
N HIS A 199 -3.12 12.05 -2.60
CA HIS A 199 -3.82 12.76 -3.67
C HIS A 199 -5.31 12.85 -3.33
N ILE A 200 -5.93 11.74 -2.91
CA ILE A 200 -7.34 11.74 -2.53
C ILE A 200 -7.59 12.57 -1.27
N ARG A 201 -6.67 12.59 -0.30
CA ARG A 201 -6.78 13.45 0.89
C ARG A 201 -6.77 14.92 0.54
N ARG A 202 -5.88 15.34 -0.36
CA ARG A 202 -5.81 16.73 -0.84
C ARG A 202 -7.08 17.11 -1.60
N ALA A 203 -7.56 16.22 -2.46
CA ALA A 203 -8.80 16.44 -3.20
C ALA A 203 -10.02 16.57 -2.28
N ALA A 204 -10.13 15.71 -1.26
CA ALA A 204 -11.21 15.80 -0.28
C ALA A 204 -11.18 17.10 0.53
N ILE A 205 -9.99 17.59 0.91
CA ILE A 205 -9.84 18.90 1.55
C ILE A 205 -10.31 20.01 0.61
N PHE A 206 -9.87 19.99 -0.65
CA PHE A 206 -10.26 20.99 -1.64
C PHE A 206 -11.79 21.02 -1.89
N LEU A 207 -12.43 19.85 -2.03
CA LEU A 207 -13.88 19.75 -2.24
C LEU A 207 -14.71 20.30 -1.08
N THR A 208 -14.17 20.28 0.14
CA THR A 208 -14.84 20.77 1.35
C THR A 208 -14.52 22.24 1.67
N MET A 209 -13.66 22.91 0.89
CA MET A 209 -13.39 24.33 1.03
C MET A 209 -14.57 25.17 0.52
N ARG A 210 -15.08 26.05 1.39
CA ARG A 210 -16.31 26.84 1.17
C ARG A 210 -16.13 28.04 0.23
N GLU A 211 -14.90 28.49 -0.02
CA GLU A 211 -14.59 29.69 -0.84
C GLU A 211 -13.82 29.33 -2.13
N LYS A 212 -14.35 28.42 -2.95
CA LYS A 212 -13.70 28.02 -4.22
C LYS A 212 -13.49 29.17 -5.23
N GLN A 213 -14.26 30.27 -5.12
CA GLN A 213 -14.29 31.35 -6.13
C GLN A 213 -13.22 32.45 -5.97
N LYS A 214 -12.35 32.39 -4.95
CA LYS A 214 -11.34 33.44 -4.70
C LYS A 214 -9.89 32.99 -4.87
N GLU A 215 -9.62 31.71 -5.07
CA GLU A 215 -8.24 31.19 -5.20
C GLU A 215 -7.78 31.15 -6.66
N THR A 216 -6.53 31.54 -6.89
CA THR A 216 -5.87 31.50 -8.20
C THR A 216 -5.45 30.07 -8.58
N LEU A 217 -5.29 29.79 -9.88
CA LEU A 217 -4.87 28.48 -10.40
C LEU A 217 -3.55 27.97 -9.76
N GLU A 218 -2.68 28.89 -9.33
CA GLU A 218 -1.42 28.59 -8.64
C GLU A 218 -1.61 28.14 -7.20
N GLU A 219 -2.58 28.71 -6.48
CA GLU A 219 -2.98 28.30 -5.11
C GLU A 219 -3.67 26.92 -5.16
N ILE A 220 -4.56 26.72 -6.13
CA ILE A 220 -5.22 25.43 -6.40
C ILE A 220 -4.18 24.33 -6.70
N SER A 221 -3.14 24.64 -7.50
CA SER A 221 -2.02 23.72 -7.77
C SER A 221 -1.21 23.38 -6.52
N CYS A 222 -0.97 24.36 -5.65
CA CYS A 222 -0.29 24.16 -4.37
C CYS A 222 -1.10 23.26 -3.42
N HIS A 223 -2.43 23.41 -3.39
CA HIS A 223 -3.31 22.63 -2.53
C HIS A 223 -3.55 21.20 -3.01
N LEU A 224 -3.72 20.98 -4.32
CA LEU A 224 -4.09 19.67 -4.88
C LEU A 224 -2.90 18.76 -5.17
N CYS A 225 -1.77 19.31 -5.63
CA CYS A 225 -0.41 18.74 -5.77
C CYS A 225 0.26 19.32 -7.03
N PRO A 226 1.54 19.76 -6.99
CA PRO A 226 2.25 20.24 -8.18
C PRO A 226 2.53 19.15 -9.25
N VAL A 227 2.17 17.89 -8.97
CA VAL A 227 2.32 16.75 -9.89
C VAL A 227 1.13 16.62 -10.85
N LEU A 228 0.03 17.34 -10.60
CA LEU A 228 -1.14 17.32 -11.47
C LEU A 228 -0.89 18.15 -12.73
N SER A 229 -1.28 17.59 -13.87
CA SER A 229 -1.24 18.31 -15.13
C SER A 229 -2.26 19.46 -15.12
N ILE A 230 -1.98 20.54 -15.86
CA ILE A 230 -2.88 21.71 -15.98
C ILE A 230 -4.34 21.31 -16.32
N PRO A 231 -4.61 20.31 -17.21
CA PRO A 231 -5.96 19.82 -17.45
C PRO A 231 -6.65 19.17 -16.24
N GLN A 232 -5.91 18.47 -15.38
CA GLN A 232 -6.44 17.86 -14.16
C GLN A 232 -6.77 18.91 -13.10
N LEU A 233 -5.94 19.95 -12.99
CA LEU A 233 -6.21 21.10 -12.13
C LEU A 233 -7.45 21.86 -12.58
N TYR A 234 -7.58 22.10 -13.89
CA TYR A 234 -8.75 22.78 -14.45
C TYR A 234 -10.05 22.01 -14.15
N ARG A 235 -10.04 20.69 -14.35
CA ARG A 235 -11.20 19.83 -14.03
C ARG A 235 -11.58 19.87 -12.56
N ILE A 236 -10.62 19.76 -11.64
CA ILE A 236 -10.92 19.82 -10.20
C ILE A 236 -11.39 21.22 -9.80
N SER A 237 -10.85 22.29 -10.40
CA SER A 237 -11.29 23.67 -10.11
C SER A 237 -12.69 24.00 -10.60
N THR A 238 -13.19 23.27 -11.61
CA THR A 238 -14.54 23.42 -12.15
C THR A 238 -15.59 22.52 -11.47
N LEU A 239 -15.15 21.58 -10.60
CA LEU A 239 -15.99 20.77 -9.71
C LEU A 239 -16.20 21.50 -8.38
#